data_AF-A0A8T5DKM8-F1
#
_entry.id   AF-A0A8T5DKM8-F1
#
_cell.length_a   1.000
_cell.length_b   1.000
_cell.length_c   1.000
_cell.angle_alpha   90.00
_cell.angle_beta   90.00
_cell.angle_gamma   90.00
#
_symmetry.space_group_name_H-M   'P 1'
#
loop_
_entity.id
_entity.type
_entity.pdbx_description
1 polymer ?
#
loop_
_entity_poly.entity_id
_entity_poly.type
_entity_poly.pdbx_seq_one_letter_code
_entity_poly.pdbx_strand_id
1 'polypeptide(L)' 'MILDYWDIGTPTDQLIGKCSKVTRSICKCNRFGWHNFHPKDPKKISNYDKVLEELDDLEARIREFRVWMEVHKSTSK' A
#
# COMPACT_ATOMS: atom_id res chain seq x y z
N MET A 1 6.44 16.70 1.37
CA MET A 1 5.81 15.38 1.23
C MET A 1 6.52 14.69 0.08
N ILE A 2 7.35 13.69 0.34
CA ILE A 2 8.05 12.96 -0.73
C ILE A 2 7.01 12.06 -1.37
N LEU A 3 6.71 12.28 -2.66
CA LEU A 3 5.87 11.36 -3.43
C LEU A 3 6.60 10.02 -3.52
N ASP A 4 6.00 8.97 -2.99
CA ASP A 4 6.53 7.62 -3.18
C ASP A 4 6.38 7.26 -4.67
N TYR A 5 7.32 6.50 -5.23
CA TYR A 5 7.26 6.10 -6.65
C TYR A 5 5.96 5.36 -6.98
N TRP A 6 5.34 4.74 -5.98
CA TRP A 6 4.06 4.03 -6.08
C TRP A 6 2.83 4.94 -6.16
N ASP A 7 3.00 6.24 -5.93
CA ASP A 7 1.95 7.26 -6.07
C ASP A 7 2.03 7.97 -7.43
N ILE A 8 2.93 7.53 -8.33
CA ILE A 8 3.05 8.01 -9.70
C ILE A 8 2.21 7.11 -10.63
N GLY A 9 1.50 7.70 -11.59
CA GLY A 9 0.72 6.98 -12.60
C GLY A 9 -0.78 7.22 -12.49
N THR A 10 -1.58 6.41 -13.18
CA THR A 10 -3.04 6.47 -13.10
C THR A 10 -3.55 5.94 -11.75
N PRO A 11 -4.79 6.25 -11.34
CA PRO A 11 -5.36 5.66 -10.12
C PRO A 11 -5.32 4.13 -10.09
N THR A 12 -5.43 3.47 -11.25
CA THR A 12 -5.27 2.02 -11.39
C THR A 12 -3.84 1.58 -11.08
N ASP A 13 -2.83 2.25 -11.65
CA ASP A 13 -1.42 1.93 -11.42
C ASP A 13 -1.06 2.07 -9.94
N GLN A 14 -1.54 3.15 -9.32
CA GLN A 14 -1.32 3.43 -7.89
C GLN A 14 -1.97 2.36 -7.01
N LEU A 15 -3.19 1.92 -7.34
CA LEU A 15 -3.87 0.83 -6.62
C LEU A 15 -3.09 -0.48 -6.73
N ILE A 16 -2.65 -0.87 -7.93
CA ILE A 16 -1.83 -2.07 -8.15
C ILE A 16 -0.53 -1.99 -7.34
N GLY A 17 0.09 -0.82 -7.31
CA GLY A 17 1.29 -0.55 -6.53
C GLY A 17 1.11 -0.82 -5.04
N LYS A 18 0.03 -0.28 -4.44
CA LYS A 18 -0.29 -0.50 -3.02
C LYS A 18 -0.62 -1.96 -2.72
N CYS A 19 -1.37 -2.66 -3.58
CA CYS A 19 -1.59 -4.11 -3.45
C CYS A 19 -0.28 -4.92 -3.42
N SER A 20 0.67 -4.53 -4.29
CA SER A 20 1.97 -5.19 -4.39
C SER A 20 2.83 -4.96 -3.13
N LYS A 21 2.72 -3.78 -2.51
CA LYS A 21 3.42 -3.46 -1.25
C LYS A 21 2.93 -4.32 -0.09
N VAL A 22 1.62 -4.43 0.10
CA VAL A 22 1.02 -5.31 1.14
C VAL A 22 1.50 -6.74 0.93
N THR A 23 1.40 -7.26 -0.29
CA THR A 23 1.88 -8.61 -0.65
C THR A 23 3.34 -8.80 -0.27
N ARG A 24 4.21 -7.85 -0.64
CA ARG A 24 5.63 -7.90 -0.32
C ARG A 24 5.88 -7.86 1.20
N SER A 25 5.14 -7.06 1.95
CA SER A 25 5.28 -6.97 3.41
C SER A 25 4.86 -8.26 4.10
N ILE A 26 3.79 -8.91 3.66
CA ILE A 26 3.39 -10.25 4.14
C ILE A 26 4.46 -11.29 3.81
N CYS A 27 5.00 -11.29 2.58
CA CYS A 27 6.11 -12.18 2.22
C CYS A 27 7.34 -11.98 3.11
N LYS A 28 7.67 -10.74 3.47
CA LYS A 28 8.74 -10.45 4.43
C LYS A 28 8.44 -11.00 5.82
N CYS A 29 7.20 -10.85 6.31
CA CYS A 29 6.78 -11.42 7.59
C CYS A 29 6.95 -12.95 7.59
N ASN A 30 6.51 -13.62 6.53
CA ASN A 30 6.63 -15.07 6.42
C ASN A 30 8.09 -15.54 6.34
N ARG A 31 8.97 -14.76 5.70
CA ARG A 31 10.38 -15.10 5.57
C ARG A 31 11.20 -14.82 6.82
N PHE A 32 10.90 -13.72 7.52
CA PHE A 32 11.76 -13.19 8.57
C PHE A 32 11.10 -13.15 9.94
N GLY A 33 9.83 -13.56 10.09
CA GLY A 33 9.06 -13.48 11.32
C GLY A 33 8.29 -12.17 11.47
N TRP A 34 7.07 -12.28 12.00
CA TRP A 34 6.12 -11.17 12.14
C TRP A 34 6.57 -10.10 13.15
N HIS A 35 7.15 -10.51 14.28
CA HIS A 35 7.58 -9.59 15.34
C HIS A 35 9.00 -9.06 15.17
N ASN A 36 9.72 -9.47 14.11
CA ASN A 36 11.05 -8.98 13.83
C ASN A 36 10.99 -7.60 13.17
N PHE A 37 12.08 -6.85 13.28
CA PHE A 37 12.26 -5.55 12.66
C PHE A 37 13.53 -5.54 11.81
N HIS A 38 13.65 -4.58 10.89
CA HIS A 38 14.83 -4.47 10.05
C HIS A 38 16.03 -4.01 10.91
N PRO A 39 17.23 -4.61 10.82
CA PRO A 39 18.37 -4.29 11.70
C PRO A 39 18.82 -2.83 11.65
N LYS A 40 18.59 -2.16 10.52
CA LYS A 40 18.91 -0.74 10.31
C LYS A 40 17.73 0.21 10.54
N ASP A 41 16.59 -0.29 10.99
CA ASP A 41 15.43 0.57 11.29
C ASP A 41 15.63 1.24 12.65
N PRO A 42 15.90 2.56 12.71
CA PRO A 42 16.14 3.24 13.98
C PRO A 42 14.91 3.25 14.89
N LYS A 43 13.71 3.11 14.32
CA LYS A 43 12.45 3.07 15.07
C LYS A 43 12.06 1.66 15.52
N LYS A 44 12.79 0.63 15.06
CA LYS A 44 12.53 -0.79 15.33
C LYS A 44 11.07 -1.20 15.11
N ILE A 45 10.44 -0.65 14.07
CA ILE A 45 9.05 -0.97 13.72
C ILE A 45 9.00 -2.43 13.28
N SER A 46 8.09 -3.21 13.89
CA SER A 46 7.96 -4.63 13.58
C SER A 46 7.42 -4.86 12.17
N ASN A 47 7.67 -6.02 11.59
CA ASN A 47 7.12 -6.38 10.28
C ASN A 47 5.59 -6.44 10.33
N TYR A 48 5.02 -6.87 11.46
CA TYR A 48 3.57 -6.82 11.72
C TYR A 48 3.03 -5.40 11.60
N ASP A 49 3.64 -4.44 12.30
CA ASP A 49 3.18 -3.03 12.26
C ASP A 49 3.31 -2.46 10.84
N LYS A 50 4.37 -2.81 10.12
CA LYS A 50 4.53 -2.41 8.70
C LYS A 50 3.47 -2.99 7.79
N VAL A 51 2.97 -4.20 8.06
CA VAL A 51 1.86 -4.77 7.29
C VAL A 51 0.58 -3.96 7.55
N LEU A 52 0.31 -3.57 8.79
CA LEU A 52 -0.83 -2.73 9.13
C LEU A 52 -0.73 -1.36 8.45
N GLU A 53 0.43 -0.70 8.51
CA GLU A 53 0.66 0.58 7.81
C GLU A 53 0.39 0.46 6.30
N GLU A 54 0.87 -0.59 5.65
CA GLU A 54 0.65 -0.78 4.20
C GLU A 54 -0.81 -1.17 3.87
N LEU A 55 -1.53 -1.81 4.80
CA LEU A 55 -2.96 -2.11 4.67
C LEU A 55 -3.80 -0.83 4.76
N ASP A 56 -3.53 0.03 5.74
CA ASP A 56 -4.20 1.33 5.90
C ASP A 56 -4.02 2.20 4.64
N ASP A 57 -2.79 2.22 4.10
CA ASP A 57 -2.45 2.87 2.83
C ASP A 57 -3.25 2.31 1.64
N LEU A 58 -3.40 0.99 1.57
CA LEU A 58 -4.17 0.32 0.53
C LEU A 58 -5.66 0.66 0.66
N GLU A 59 -6.22 0.67 1.87
CA GLU A 59 -7.63 1.03 2.09
C GLU A 59 -7.93 2.46 1.64
N ALA A 60 -7.04 3.41 1.96
CA ALA A 60 -7.15 4.77 1.47
C ALA A 60 -7.18 4.80 -0.07
N ARG A 61 -6.29 4.05 -0.72
CA ARG A 61 -6.23 4.01 -2.18
C ARG A 61 -7.44 3.34 -2.82
N ILE A 62 -8.00 2.30 -2.20
CA ILE A 62 -9.25 1.67 -2.65
C ILE A 62 -10.41 2.67 -2.59
N ARG A 63 -10.51 3.49 -1.54
CA ARG A 63 -11.55 4.52 -1.44
C ARG A 63 -11.45 5.54 -2.58
N GLU A 64 -10.25 6.03 -2.85
CA GLU A 64 -10.00 6.96 -3.96
C GLU A 64 -10.31 6.35 -5.33
N PHE A 65 -9.88 5.10 -5.55
CA PHE A 65 -10.15 4.39 -6.80
C PHE A 65 -11.66 4.20 -7.03
N ARG A 66 -12.43 3.91 -5.98
CA ARG A 66 -13.90 3.83 -6.07
C ARG A 66 -14.52 5.16 -6.51
N VAL A 67 -14.07 6.28 -5.94
CA VAL A 67 -14.54 7.62 -6.35
C VAL A 67 -14.22 7.86 -7.83
N TRP A 68 -13.00 7.54 -8.25
CA TRP A 68 -12.59 7.66 -9.66
C TRP A 68 -13.49 6.85 -10.60
N MET A 69 -13.80 5.60 -10.23
CA MET A 69 -14.69 4.72 -11.00
C MET A 69 -16.11 5.28 -11.16
N GLU A 70 -16.70 5.82 -10.09
CA GLU A 70 -18.05 6.39 -10.14
C GLU A 70 -18.13 7.63 -11.04
N VAL A 71 -17.11 8.48 -11.01
CA VAL A 71 -17.00 9.62 -11.94
C VAL A 71 -16.97 9.12 -13.39
N HIS A 72 -16.15 8.12 -13.71
CA HIS A 72 -15.99 7.63 -15.10
C HIS A 72 -17.20 6.83 -15.61
N LYS A 73 -17.96 6.20 -14.70
CA LYS A 73 -19.24 5.57 -15.02
C LYS A 73 -20.29 6.59 -15.48
N SER A 74 -20.28 7.79 -14.88
CA SER A 74 -21.25 8.85 -15.21
C SER A 74 -20.97 9.55 -16.54
N THR A 75 -19.72 9.51 -17.03
CA THR A 75 -19.29 10.10 -18.31
C THR A 75 -19.49 9.17 -19.52
N SER A 76 -19.86 7.91 -19.29
CA SER A 76 -20.04 6.89 -20.35
C SER A 76 -21.51 6.73 -20.77
N LYS A 77 -22.35 7.75 -20.57
CA LYS A 77 -23.74 7.78 -21.02
C LYS A 77 -23.94 8.81 -22.13
#